data_AF-A0A8J8K4X5-F1
#
_entry.id   AF-A0A8J8K4X5-F1
#
_cell.length_a   1.000
_cell.length_b   1.000
_cell.length_c   1.000
_cell.angle_alpha   90.00
_cell.angle_beta   90.00
_cell.angle_gamma   90.00
#
_symmetry.space_group_name_H-M   'P 1'
#
loop_
_entity.id
_entity.type
_entity.pdbx_description
1 polymer ?
#
loop_
_entity_poly.entity_id
_entity_poly.type
_entity_poly.pdbx_seq_one_letter_code
_entity_poly.pdbx_strand_id
1 'polypeptide(L)'
;MNRKYLNVIPAMLLLFAILFSCRPDILLEQDARNQAAQSGLTSKIISLKESAHRNKILPELKFAKQQLTNKSINPFGKTINFGDSISIDTEGVIYIENGPNYHTYTFNIKRTNPQANDPVENLLLAPLPNGTYQEFFVSYNLSVQEKQKLIFGHPVDTKGKTLITELTAGTMNSGNHLAKSTMVCVWKSTIVYQPCKGGAHNETNFNVTADVFANWANCKNPPEHQPSYYINTSYSCEEVAEAIVPIDGAGGGGDSGGPGGGGGDLGPAPDPCVNAASNPGEVGLVDGNGCAIGVPTQPNVGPIKGKTPCELIKKTTDDAKFIAKKAILKTKVNLTNEVGYKLSYPMPGTNQVGTQDQILENYPGTNRLNFNYTPQTFAILHSHHNGLYPIFSPDDLIELNKWIAGVIAYNADPNNTIKINVKELTISVVTETSTYLMSFDSTTIDAYPAYTQEEFDDIIDDYKDYMIAAGNSYQQDYMEKLEYQFLKFTEKYMPMPKMKLFEVLDSGNFEISLVNGKRKRTACP
;
A
#
# COMPACT_ATOMS: atom_id res chain seq x y z
N MET A 1 1.94 -62.62 40.06
CA MET A 1 1.30 -62.06 38.84
C MET A 1 0.87 -63.20 37.94
N ASN A 2 -0.43 -63.29 37.64
CA ASN A 2 -1.01 -64.38 36.86
C ASN A 2 -0.50 -64.34 35.41
N ARG A 3 0.17 -65.41 34.97
CA ARG A 3 0.73 -65.62 33.61
C ARG A 3 -0.28 -65.45 32.47
N LYS A 4 -1.58 -65.38 32.76
CA LYS A 4 -2.65 -65.19 31.76
C LYS A 4 -2.76 -63.76 31.21
N TYR A 5 -2.16 -62.76 31.87
CA TYR A 5 -2.23 -61.36 31.42
C TYR A 5 -1.01 -60.90 30.62
N LEU A 6 0.06 -61.69 30.56
CA LEU A 6 1.30 -61.29 29.89
C LEU A 6 1.19 -61.30 28.35
N ASN A 7 0.26 -62.08 27.80
CA ASN A 7 0.05 -62.19 26.34
C ASN A 7 -1.00 -61.20 25.80
N VAL A 8 -1.73 -60.48 26.65
CA VAL A 8 -2.77 -59.53 26.22
C VAL A 8 -2.20 -58.12 26.01
N ILE A 9 -1.14 -57.79 26.75
CA ILE A 9 -0.46 -56.49 26.70
C ILE A 9 0.13 -56.16 25.30
N PRO A 10 0.87 -57.07 24.62
CA PRO A 10 1.39 -56.77 23.29
C PRO A 10 0.28 -56.63 22.24
N ALA A 11 -0.85 -57.34 22.39
CA ALA A 11 -1.99 -57.22 21.48
C ALA A 11 -2.73 -55.88 21.64
N MET A 12 -2.88 -55.37 22.87
CA MET A 12 -3.44 -54.03 23.11
C MET A 12 -2.53 -52.90 22.61
N LEU A 13 -1.21 -53.04 22.77
CA LEU A 13 -0.24 -52.06 22.27
C LEU A 13 -0.22 -51.99 20.73
N LEU A 14 -0.39 -53.12 20.05
CA LEU A 14 -0.52 -53.15 18.59
C LEU A 14 -1.83 -52.51 18.12
N LEU A 15 -2.94 -52.74 18.83
CA LEU A 15 -4.24 -52.13 18.51
C LEU A 15 -4.22 -50.60 18.69
N PHE A 16 -3.53 -50.11 19.73
CA PHE A 16 -3.33 -48.68 19.96
C PHE A 16 -2.45 -48.04 18.88
N ALA A 17 -1.40 -48.74 18.42
CA ALA A 17 -0.56 -48.25 17.33
C ALA A 17 -1.32 -48.12 15.99
N ILE A 18 -2.27 -49.03 15.71
CA ILE A 18 -3.11 -48.96 14.50
C ILE A 18 -4.10 -47.78 14.59
N LEU A 19 -4.65 -47.50 15.77
CA LEU A 19 -5.56 -46.35 15.98
C LEU A 19 -4.86 -44.98 15.93
N PHE A 20 -3.57 -44.91 16.26
CA PHE A 20 -2.77 -43.67 16.13
C PHE A 20 -2.06 -43.52 14.78
N SER A 21 -2.05 -44.56 13.93
CA SER A 21 -1.44 -44.52 12.59
C SER A 21 -2.42 -44.11 11.48
N CYS A 22 -3.73 -44.08 11.76
CA CYS A 22 -4.71 -43.45 10.89
C CYS A 22 -4.71 -41.93 11.14
N ARG A 23 -3.94 -41.18 10.34
CA ARG A 23 -4.17 -39.75 10.16
C ARG A 23 -5.65 -39.51 9.77
N PRO A 24 -6.27 -38.40 10.20
CA PRO A 24 -7.56 -37.97 9.66
C PRO A 24 -7.36 -37.32 8.29
N ASP A 25 -6.86 -38.06 7.29
CA ASP A 25 -6.72 -37.53 5.91
C ASP A 25 -8.07 -37.51 5.17
N ILE A 26 -9.13 -38.13 5.71
CA ILE A 26 -10.46 -38.22 5.06
C ILE A 26 -11.39 -37.05 5.44
N LEU A 27 -11.19 -36.39 6.59
CA LEU A 27 -12.01 -35.22 6.96
C LEU A 27 -11.50 -33.91 6.34
N LEU A 28 -10.21 -33.82 5.97
CA LEU A 28 -9.66 -32.69 5.23
C LEU A 28 -10.08 -32.68 3.75
N GLU A 29 -10.27 -33.83 3.10
CA GLU A 29 -10.71 -33.87 1.70
C GLU A 29 -12.18 -33.47 1.52
N GLN A 30 -13.04 -33.77 2.49
CA GLN A 30 -14.46 -33.44 2.40
C GLN A 30 -14.72 -31.97 2.77
N ASP A 31 -13.94 -31.41 3.69
CA ASP A 31 -13.91 -29.96 3.96
C ASP A 31 -13.23 -29.17 2.81
N ALA A 32 -12.19 -29.72 2.17
CA ALA A 32 -11.56 -29.09 1.00
C ALA A 32 -12.44 -29.10 -0.25
N ARG A 33 -13.26 -30.15 -0.47
CA ARG A 33 -14.24 -30.18 -1.57
C ARG A 33 -15.42 -29.23 -1.35
N ASN A 34 -15.82 -29.00 -0.10
CA ASN A 34 -16.86 -28.03 0.22
C ASN A 34 -16.34 -26.58 0.19
N GLN A 35 -15.05 -26.33 0.49
CA GLN A 35 -14.40 -25.02 0.30
C GLN A 35 -14.07 -24.71 -1.16
N ALA A 36 -13.79 -25.73 -1.99
CA ALA A 36 -13.60 -25.58 -3.44
C ALA A 36 -14.87 -25.07 -4.15
N ALA A 37 -16.04 -25.21 -3.54
CA ALA A 37 -17.30 -24.69 -4.06
C ALA A 37 -17.53 -23.18 -3.76
N GLN A 38 -16.59 -22.51 -3.09
CA GLN A 38 -16.68 -21.09 -2.69
C GLN A 38 -15.41 -20.28 -2.98
N SER A 39 -14.60 -20.65 -3.99
CA SER A 39 -13.33 -19.99 -4.27
C SER A 39 -13.49 -18.60 -4.91
N GLY A 40 -13.37 -17.56 -4.09
CA GLY A 40 -13.06 -16.20 -4.53
C GLY A 40 -11.54 -15.95 -4.50
N LEU A 41 -11.05 -15.12 -5.43
CA LEU A 41 -9.68 -14.58 -5.33
C LEU A 41 -9.53 -13.80 -4.02
N THR A 42 -8.44 -14.03 -3.31
CA THR A 42 -8.07 -13.22 -2.13
C THR A 42 -6.72 -12.56 -2.38
N SER A 43 -6.60 -11.30 -2.00
CA SER A 43 -5.35 -10.52 -2.09
C SER A 43 -4.87 -10.17 -0.69
N LYS A 44 -3.56 -10.32 -0.44
CA LYS A 44 -2.89 -9.90 0.79
C LYS A 44 -1.51 -9.33 0.51
N ILE A 45 -1.09 -8.39 1.35
CA ILE A 45 0.28 -7.85 1.32
C ILE A 45 1.13 -8.63 2.34
N ILE A 46 2.14 -9.33 1.84
CA ILE A 46 3.07 -10.15 2.62
C ILE A 46 4.51 -9.76 2.34
N SER A 47 5.40 -10.04 3.28
CA SER A 47 6.83 -10.17 3.00
C SER A 47 7.11 -11.50 2.31
N LEU A 48 8.17 -11.58 1.51
CA LEU A 48 8.62 -12.82 0.89
C LEU A 48 9.02 -13.86 1.94
N LYS A 49 9.39 -13.44 3.16
CA LYS A 49 9.68 -14.34 4.29
C LYS A 49 8.44 -15.10 4.75
N GLU A 50 7.25 -14.49 4.64
CA GLU A 50 5.96 -15.11 4.98
C GLU A 50 5.46 -16.05 3.87
N SER A 51 6.07 -16.03 2.67
CA SER A 51 5.66 -16.86 1.53
C SER A 51 6.04 -18.34 1.71
N ALA A 52 5.05 -19.23 1.56
CA ALA A 52 5.27 -20.67 1.49
C ALA A 52 6.13 -21.10 0.28
N HIS A 53 6.18 -20.27 -0.76
CA HIS A 53 6.89 -20.56 -2.01
C HIS A 53 8.27 -19.88 -2.11
N ARG A 54 8.76 -19.27 -1.01
CA ARG A 54 10.00 -18.47 -0.96
C ARG A 54 11.20 -19.13 -1.66
N ASN A 55 11.45 -20.41 -1.39
CA ASN A 55 12.61 -21.11 -1.94
C ASN A 55 12.56 -21.28 -3.46
N LYS A 56 11.36 -21.32 -4.05
CA LYS A 56 11.17 -21.36 -5.50
C LYS A 56 11.23 -19.97 -6.14
N ILE A 57 10.78 -18.95 -5.43
CA ILE A 57 10.72 -17.57 -5.93
C ILE A 57 12.09 -16.88 -5.94
N LEU A 58 12.94 -17.14 -4.94
CA LEU A 58 14.25 -16.47 -4.84
C LEU A 58 15.13 -16.60 -6.11
N PRO A 59 15.25 -17.80 -6.72
CA PRO A 59 15.92 -17.94 -8.02
C PRO A 59 15.30 -17.08 -9.13
N GLU A 60 13.97 -17.04 -9.22
CA GLU A 60 13.25 -16.27 -10.26
C GLU A 60 13.47 -14.76 -10.08
N LEU A 61 13.48 -14.25 -8.85
CA LEU A 61 13.79 -12.85 -8.58
C LEU A 61 15.21 -12.47 -9.02
N LYS A 62 16.18 -13.37 -8.81
CA LYS A 62 17.56 -13.17 -9.25
C LYS A 62 17.64 -13.15 -10.78
N PHE A 63 16.97 -14.09 -11.43
CA PHE A 63 16.91 -14.17 -12.90
C PHE A 63 16.21 -12.94 -13.50
N ALA A 64 15.04 -12.57 -13.00
CA ALA A 64 14.28 -11.41 -13.45
C ALA A 64 15.10 -10.11 -13.28
N LYS A 65 15.79 -9.92 -12.15
CA LYS A 65 16.68 -8.77 -11.95
C LYS A 65 17.77 -8.72 -13.02
N GLN A 66 18.43 -9.83 -13.31
CA GLN A 66 19.47 -9.89 -14.36
C GLN A 66 18.90 -9.54 -15.74
N GLN A 67 17.71 -10.05 -16.09
CA GLN A 67 17.06 -9.75 -17.36
C GLN A 67 16.70 -8.27 -17.48
N LEU A 68 16.17 -7.66 -16.41
CA LEU A 68 15.84 -6.24 -16.38
C LEU A 68 17.10 -5.37 -16.52
N THR A 69 18.16 -5.68 -15.76
CA THR A 69 19.44 -4.96 -15.83
C THR A 69 20.07 -4.99 -17.23
N ASN A 70 19.95 -6.13 -17.93
CA ASN A 70 20.57 -6.34 -19.25
C ASN A 70 19.70 -5.85 -20.42
N LYS A 71 18.47 -5.40 -20.17
CA LYS A 71 17.53 -4.98 -21.22
C LYS A 71 17.18 -3.50 -21.09
N SER A 72 17.00 -2.86 -22.24
CA SER A 72 16.33 -1.56 -22.34
C SER A 72 14.84 -1.81 -22.62
N ILE A 73 13.97 -1.27 -21.78
CA ILE A 73 12.51 -1.32 -22.00
C ILE A 73 12.04 0.09 -22.33
N ASN A 74 11.09 0.26 -23.26
CA ASN A 74 10.59 1.58 -23.63
C ASN A 74 9.11 1.77 -23.22
N PRO A 75 8.80 1.86 -21.91
CA PRO A 75 7.43 2.12 -21.49
C PRO A 75 7.00 3.53 -21.86
N PHE A 76 5.88 3.63 -22.58
CA PHE A 76 5.22 4.89 -22.92
C PHE A 76 6.14 5.90 -23.64
N GLY A 77 7.03 5.42 -24.51
CA GLY A 77 7.94 6.26 -25.29
C GLY A 77 9.16 6.78 -24.52
N LYS A 78 9.34 6.37 -23.25
CA LYS A 78 10.57 6.60 -22.48
C LYS A 78 11.46 5.36 -22.52
N THR A 79 12.62 5.45 -23.16
CA THR A 79 13.66 4.42 -23.06
C THR A 79 14.19 4.37 -21.63
N ILE A 80 14.04 3.21 -21.00
CA ILE A 80 14.50 2.90 -19.65
C ILE A 80 15.62 1.88 -19.75
N ASN A 81 16.80 2.28 -19.28
CA ASN A 81 17.91 1.37 -18.98
C ASN A 81 17.96 1.14 -17.48
N PHE A 82 17.78 -0.12 -17.05
CA PHE A 82 17.73 -0.43 -15.62
C PHE A 82 19.13 -0.52 -14.99
N GLY A 83 20.15 -1.04 -15.69
CA GLY A 83 21.51 -1.16 -15.14
C GLY A 83 21.54 -1.78 -13.73
N ASP A 84 22.52 -1.41 -12.91
CA ASP A 84 22.57 -1.80 -11.48
C ASP A 84 21.65 -0.93 -10.58
N SER A 85 20.87 -0.03 -11.18
CA SER A 85 20.15 1.03 -10.46
C SER A 85 18.80 0.61 -9.86
N ILE A 86 18.47 -0.69 -9.91
CA ILE A 86 17.21 -1.24 -9.41
C ILE A 86 17.35 -2.29 -8.32
N SER A 87 16.33 -2.34 -7.46
CA SER A 87 16.09 -3.39 -6.49
C SER A 87 14.64 -3.88 -6.56
N ILE A 88 14.40 -5.13 -6.17
CA ILE A 88 13.05 -5.69 -6.08
C ILE A 88 12.67 -5.70 -4.61
N ASP A 89 11.55 -5.06 -4.27
CA ASP A 89 11.03 -5.03 -2.91
C ASP A 89 10.43 -6.38 -2.53
N THR A 90 10.92 -6.95 -1.43
CA THR A 90 10.48 -8.24 -0.90
C THR A 90 9.73 -8.15 0.42
N GLU A 91 9.48 -6.95 0.95
CA GLU A 91 8.80 -6.77 2.25
C GLU A 91 7.30 -6.44 2.06
N GLY A 92 6.91 -5.94 0.90
CA GLY A 92 5.52 -5.62 0.55
C GLY A 92 5.13 -6.20 -0.79
N VAL A 93 5.01 -7.51 -0.85
CA VAL A 93 4.60 -8.27 -2.03
C VAL A 93 3.09 -8.43 -2.00
N ILE A 94 2.43 -8.05 -3.09
CA ILE A 94 1.02 -8.40 -3.27
C ILE A 94 0.97 -9.87 -3.65
N TYR A 95 0.30 -10.67 -2.85
CA TYR A 95 0.06 -12.07 -3.12
C TYR A 95 -1.43 -12.29 -3.30
N ILE A 96 -1.79 -12.80 -4.48
CA ILE A 96 -3.17 -13.12 -4.81
C ILE A 96 -3.27 -14.64 -4.87
N GLU A 97 -4.21 -15.25 -4.17
CA GLU A 97 -4.47 -16.69 -4.22
C GLU A 97 -5.89 -17.00 -4.64
N ASN A 98 -6.05 -18.12 -5.34
CA ASN A 98 -7.32 -18.67 -5.76
C ASN A 98 -7.35 -20.17 -5.47
N GLY A 99 -7.92 -20.53 -4.33
CA GLY A 99 -7.84 -21.88 -3.81
C GLY A 99 -6.41 -22.32 -3.46
N PRO A 100 -6.19 -23.61 -3.18
CA PRO A 100 -4.91 -24.12 -2.68
C PRO A 100 -3.80 -24.18 -3.75
N ASN A 101 -4.15 -23.98 -5.01
CA ASN A 101 -3.35 -24.42 -6.15
C ASN A 101 -2.93 -23.29 -7.11
N TYR A 102 -3.51 -22.11 -6.99
CA TYR A 102 -3.19 -20.98 -7.84
C TYR A 102 -2.84 -19.76 -7.01
N HIS A 103 -1.76 -19.09 -7.39
CA HIS A 103 -1.31 -17.87 -6.75
C HIS A 103 -0.56 -16.96 -7.71
N THR A 104 -0.44 -15.68 -7.42
CA THR A 104 0.48 -14.77 -8.11
C THR A 104 1.22 -13.91 -7.10
N TYR A 105 2.39 -13.40 -7.51
CA TYR A 105 3.17 -12.47 -6.71
C TYR A 105 3.49 -11.22 -7.52
N THR A 106 3.13 -10.06 -7.00
CA THR A 106 3.48 -8.77 -7.60
C THR A 106 4.43 -8.02 -6.68
N PHE A 107 5.68 -7.86 -7.12
CA PHE A 107 6.74 -7.15 -6.42
C PHE A 107 6.86 -5.73 -6.94
N ASN A 108 7.11 -4.76 -6.06
CA ASN A 108 7.51 -3.42 -6.48
C ASN A 108 8.98 -3.40 -6.92
N ILE A 109 9.28 -2.75 -8.05
CA ILE A 109 10.64 -2.47 -8.50
C ILE A 109 11.00 -1.06 -8.07
N LYS A 110 12.05 -0.92 -7.27
CA LYS A 110 12.56 0.36 -6.77
C LYS A 110 13.76 0.80 -7.58
N ARG A 111 13.78 2.08 -7.92
CA ARG A 111 14.92 2.78 -8.51
C ARG A 111 15.76 3.43 -7.42
N THR A 112 17.04 3.66 -7.70
CA THR A 112 17.95 4.35 -6.77
C THR A 112 17.57 5.83 -6.59
N ASN A 113 17.02 6.49 -7.61
CA ASN A 113 16.61 7.91 -7.57
C ASN A 113 15.24 8.13 -8.29
N PRO A 114 14.12 7.64 -7.74
CA PRO A 114 12.82 7.76 -8.39
C PRO A 114 12.33 9.22 -8.36
N GLN A 115 11.80 9.71 -9.49
CA GLN A 115 11.05 10.96 -9.56
C GLN A 115 9.58 10.72 -9.22
N ALA A 116 8.89 11.77 -8.72
CA ALA A 116 7.47 11.67 -8.33
C ALA A 116 6.55 11.20 -9.48
N ASN A 117 6.95 11.50 -10.72
CA ASN A 117 6.27 11.26 -11.98
C ASN A 117 6.86 10.08 -12.78
N ASP A 118 7.77 9.29 -12.19
CA ASP A 118 8.21 8.01 -12.78
C ASP A 118 7.07 6.99 -12.80
N PRO A 119 7.03 6.03 -13.74
CA PRO A 119 6.01 4.99 -13.71
C PRO A 119 6.11 4.12 -12.45
N VAL A 120 5.01 3.50 -12.05
CA VAL A 120 5.04 2.40 -11.07
C VAL A 120 5.45 1.14 -11.80
N GLU A 121 6.52 0.49 -11.33
CA GLU A 121 7.10 -0.67 -12.01
C GLU A 121 7.01 -1.89 -11.11
N ASN A 122 6.51 -2.99 -11.66
CA ASN A 122 6.28 -4.22 -10.95
C ASN A 122 6.86 -5.42 -11.69
N LEU A 123 7.30 -6.40 -10.90
CA LEU A 123 7.56 -7.75 -11.36
C LEU A 123 6.39 -8.63 -10.93
N LEU A 124 5.66 -9.18 -11.88
CA LEU A 124 4.58 -10.13 -11.65
C LEU A 124 5.09 -11.54 -11.95
N LEU A 125 4.91 -12.46 -11.00
CA LEU A 125 5.20 -13.88 -11.16
C LEU A 125 3.89 -14.68 -11.14
N ALA A 126 3.70 -15.50 -12.17
CA ALA A 126 2.59 -16.46 -12.27
C ALA A 126 3.15 -17.89 -12.29
N PRO A 127 2.59 -18.83 -11.51
CA PRO A 127 3.07 -20.21 -11.45
C PRO A 127 2.80 -20.92 -12.77
N LEU A 128 3.74 -21.77 -13.15
CA LEU A 128 3.62 -22.69 -14.28
C LEU A 128 3.37 -24.13 -13.79
N PRO A 129 2.81 -25.02 -14.64
CA PRO A 129 2.50 -26.40 -14.26
C PRO A 129 3.71 -27.22 -13.83
N ASN A 130 4.89 -26.87 -14.34
CA ASN A 130 6.18 -27.49 -14.00
C ASN A 130 6.72 -27.03 -12.62
N GLY A 131 6.02 -26.13 -11.92
CA GLY A 131 6.40 -25.58 -10.63
C GLY A 131 7.39 -24.42 -10.68
N THR A 132 7.76 -23.92 -11.87
CA THR A 132 8.51 -22.65 -12.07
C THR A 132 7.53 -21.48 -12.19
N TYR A 133 8.04 -20.29 -12.50
CA TYR A 133 7.21 -19.11 -12.74
C TYR A 133 7.38 -18.56 -14.15
N GLN A 134 6.31 -17.92 -14.65
CA GLN A 134 6.35 -17.00 -15.77
C GLN A 134 6.45 -15.58 -15.22
N GLU A 135 7.35 -14.77 -15.77
CA GLU A 135 7.66 -13.44 -15.25
C GLU A 135 7.25 -12.32 -16.20
N PHE A 136 6.61 -11.30 -15.64
CA PHE A 136 6.16 -10.12 -16.36
C PHE A 136 6.72 -8.86 -15.72
N PHE A 137 7.29 -7.99 -16.55
CA PHE A 137 7.46 -6.58 -16.22
C PHE A 137 6.16 -5.84 -16.50
N VAL A 138 5.60 -5.21 -15.47
CA VAL A 138 4.38 -4.43 -15.58
C VAL A 138 4.68 -2.98 -15.18
N SER A 139 4.38 -2.03 -16.06
CA SER A 139 4.61 -0.61 -15.85
C SER A 139 3.29 0.15 -15.92
N TYR A 140 3.05 1.00 -14.92
CA TYR A 140 1.85 1.84 -14.83
C TYR A 140 2.23 3.32 -14.88
N ASN A 141 1.73 4.04 -15.88
CA ASN A 141 1.88 5.49 -15.99
C ASN A 141 0.82 6.21 -15.13
N LEU A 142 1.03 6.17 -13.81
CA LEU A 142 0.11 6.74 -12.83
C LEU A 142 0.55 8.14 -12.39
N SER A 143 -0.44 9.02 -12.21
CA SER A 143 -0.25 10.32 -11.57
C SER A 143 0.15 10.18 -10.11
N VAL A 144 0.67 11.26 -9.51
CA VAL A 144 1.03 11.30 -8.09
C VAL A 144 -0.19 10.99 -7.20
N GLN A 145 -1.36 11.51 -7.57
CA GLN A 145 -2.63 11.32 -6.87
C GLN A 145 -3.08 9.86 -6.93
N GLU A 146 -2.89 9.19 -8.06
CA GLU A 146 -3.22 7.78 -8.23
C GLU A 146 -2.28 6.87 -7.44
N LYS A 147 -0.98 7.18 -7.40
CA LYS A 147 -0.04 6.46 -6.52
C LYS A 147 -0.45 6.61 -5.05
N GLN A 148 -0.86 7.81 -4.64
CA GLN A 148 -1.39 8.04 -3.30
C GLN A 148 -2.65 7.21 -3.05
N LYS A 149 -3.60 7.15 -3.99
CA LYS A 149 -4.77 6.27 -3.90
C LYS A 149 -4.37 4.82 -3.63
N LEU A 150 -3.41 4.28 -4.40
CA LEU A 150 -2.91 2.91 -4.20
C LEU A 150 -2.26 2.70 -2.82
N ILE A 151 -1.52 3.70 -2.32
CA ILE A 151 -0.94 3.68 -0.97
C ILE A 151 -2.04 3.54 0.10
N PHE A 152 -3.20 4.17 -0.11
CA PHE A 152 -4.37 4.07 0.78
C PHE A 152 -5.26 2.85 0.50
N GLY A 153 -4.83 1.93 -0.37
CA GLY A 153 -5.63 0.77 -0.76
C GLY A 153 -6.83 1.12 -1.64
N HIS A 154 -6.87 2.31 -2.23
CA HIS A 154 -7.92 2.70 -3.16
C HIS A 154 -7.63 2.21 -4.58
N PRO A 155 -8.67 1.77 -5.31
CA PRO A 155 -8.59 1.52 -6.74
C PRO A 155 -8.14 2.72 -7.54
N VAL A 156 -7.43 2.40 -8.61
CA VAL A 156 -7.00 3.34 -9.65
C VAL A 156 -7.41 2.76 -11.00
N ASP A 157 -7.94 3.62 -11.87
CA ASP A 157 -8.17 3.26 -13.25
C ASP A 157 -6.84 3.19 -14.01
N THR A 158 -6.44 1.98 -14.34
CA THR A 158 -5.21 1.66 -15.08
C THR A 158 -5.44 1.47 -16.58
N LYS A 159 -6.67 1.67 -17.08
CA LYS A 159 -7.01 1.54 -18.50
C LYS A 159 -6.18 2.52 -19.33
N GLY A 160 -5.51 2.00 -20.35
CA GLY A 160 -4.61 2.79 -21.22
C GLY A 160 -3.33 3.30 -20.54
N LYS A 161 -3.11 2.97 -19.26
CA LYS A 161 -1.94 3.38 -18.48
C LYS A 161 -1.02 2.22 -18.12
N THR A 162 -1.30 1.01 -18.62
CA THR A 162 -0.58 -0.22 -18.30
C THR A 162 0.21 -0.71 -19.50
N LEU A 163 1.49 -1.02 -19.30
CA LEU A 163 2.31 -1.77 -20.24
C LEU A 163 2.73 -3.07 -19.57
N ILE A 164 2.56 -4.19 -20.27
CA ILE A 164 2.99 -5.52 -19.83
C ILE A 164 4.03 -6.04 -20.81
N THR A 165 5.13 -6.58 -20.29
CA THR A 165 6.21 -7.20 -21.08
C THR A 165 6.61 -8.51 -20.40
N GLU A 166 6.48 -9.62 -21.10
CA GLU A 166 6.98 -10.91 -20.62
C GLU A 166 8.51 -10.94 -20.67
N LEU A 167 9.15 -11.52 -19.66
CA LEU A 167 10.62 -11.49 -19.52
C LEU A 167 11.33 -12.75 -20.04
N THR A 168 10.60 -13.74 -20.56
CA THR A 168 11.13 -15.00 -21.08
C THR A 168 12.22 -14.83 -22.14
N ALA A 169 13.06 -15.87 -22.29
CA ALA A 169 14.10 -15.91 -23.30
C ALA A 169 13.48 -15.88 -24.71
N GLY A 170 13.58 -14.73 -25.39
CA GLY A 170 13.33 -14.61 -26.83
C GLY A 170 12.18 -13.68 -27.25
N THR A 171 11.28 -13.27 -26.36
CA THR A 171 10.08 -12.52 -26.79
C THR A 171 10.13 -11.06 -26.36
N MET A 172 11.07 -10.31 -26.95
CA MET A 172 10.87 -8.87 -27.10
C MET A 172 9.84 -8.68 -28.20
N ASN A 173 8.68 -8.09 -27.88
CA ASN A 173 7.98 -7.24 -28.87
C ASN A 173 8.84 -5.98 -29.07
N SER A 174 10.05 -6.15 -29.60
CA SER A 174 10.86 -5.07 -30.13
C SER A 174 10.17 -4.60 -31.38
N GLY A 175 9.71 -3.36 -31.37
CA GLY A 175 9.17 -2.69 -32.54
C GLY A 175 10.03 -2.96 -33.77
N ASN A 176 9.45 -3.74 -34.68
CA ASN A 176 9.73 -3.77 -36.11
C ASN A 176 8.53 -4.49 -36.75
N HIS A 177 7.41 -3.76 -36.81
CA HIS A 177 6.31 -4.07 -37.72
C HIS A 177 6.79 -3.85 -39.16
N LEU A 178 7.55 -4.81 -39.68
CA LEU A 178 7.86 -4.94 -41.11
C LEU A 178 7.80 -6.43 -41.46
N ALA A 179 6.65 -7.04 -41.20
CA ALA A 179 6.24 -8.28 -41.85
C ALA A 179 4.72 -8.26 -42.00
N LYS A 180 4.27 -8.47 -43.23
CA LYS A 180 2.87 -8.54 -43.67
C LYS A 180 2.13 -9.70 -42.97
N SER A 181 1.74 -9.50 -41.72
CA SER A 181 0.78 -10.35 -41.03
C SER A 181 -0.24 -9.44 -40.38
N THR A 182 -1.50 -9.60 -40.79
CA THR A 182 -2.66 -8.85 -40.32
C THR A 182 -3.00 -9.10 -38.85
N MET A 183 -2.24 -9.93 -38.12
CA MET A 183 -2.53 -10.28 -36.73
C MET A 183 -1.45 -9.74 -35.79
N VAL A 184 -1.82 -8.84 -34.88
CA VAL A 184 -0.93 -8.26 -33.86
C VAL A 184 -1.33 -8.80 -32.49
N CYS A 185 -0.41 -9.50 -31.84
CA CYS A 185 -0.62 -10.08 -30.51
C CYS A 185 -0.01 -9.20 -29.41
N VAL A 186 -0.83 -8.77 -28.47
CA VAL A 186 -0.44 -7.90 -27.36
C VAL A 186 -1.05 -8.39 -26.04
N TRP A 187 -0.30 -8.18 -24.97
CA TRP A 187 -0.83 -8.31 -23.61
C TRP A 187 -1.78 -7.16 -23.33
N LYS A 188 -3.00 -7.47 -22.91
CA LYS A 188 -4.02 -6.52 -22.48
C LYS A 188 -4.27 -6.67 -20.98
N SER A 189 -4.69 -5.57 -20.36
CA SER A 189 -5.11 -5.54 -18.98
C SER A 189 -6.59 -5.17 -18.89
N THR A 190 -7.36 -5.97 -18.17
CA THR A 190 -8.76 -5.68 -17.85
C THR A 190 -8.91 -5.58 -16.34
N ILE A 191 -9.64 -4.57 -15.86
CA ILE A 191 -9.98 -4.50 -14.44
C ILE A 191 -11.15 -5.45 -14.21
N VAL A 192 -10.99 -6.38 -13.28
CA VAL A 192 -12.05 -7.29 -12.85
C VAL A 192 -12.51 -6.88 -11.47
N TYR A 193 -13.82 -6.76 -11.32
CA TYR A 193 -14.47 -6.38 -10.07
C TYR A 193 -15.08 -7.60 -9.42
N GLN A 194 -14.82 -7.77 -8.14
CA GLN A 194 -15.47 -8.78 -7.32
C GLN A 194 -16.63 -8.12 -6.57
N PRO A 195 -17.90 -8.37 -6.98
CA PRO A 195 -19.06 -7.76 -6.36
C PRO A 195 -19.29 -8.30 -4.94
N CYS A 196 -19.97 -7.52 -4.10
CA CYS A 196 -20.60 -8.08 -2.90
C CYS A 196 -21.65 -9.14 -3.25
N LYS A 197 -21.94 -10.03 -2.29
CA LYS A 197 -23.06 -10.99 -2.39
C LYS A 197 -24.36 -10.25 -2.73
N GLY A 198 -24.96 -10.58 -3.87
CA GLY A 198 -26.16 -9.91 -4.40
C GLY A 198 -25.92 -8.93 -5.55
N GLY A 199 -24.69 -8.76 -6.03
CA GLY A 199 -24.40 -8.00 -7.26
C GLY A 199 -24.49 -6.48 -7.13
N ALA A 200 -24.59 -5.95 -5.90
CA ALA A 200 -24.79 -4.53 -5.62
C ALA A 200 -23.61 -3.62 -6.05
N HIS A 201 -22.43 -4.18 -6.35
CA HIS A 201 -21.24 -3.43 -6.80
C HIS A 201 -20.58 -4.14 -7.99
N ASN A 202 -20.76 -3.66 -9.22
CA ASN A 202 -20.21 -4.22 -10.45
C ASN A 202 -19.48 -3.15 -11.27
N GLU A 203 -19.00 -3.51 -12.47
CA GLU A 203 -18.26 -2.61 -13.36
C GLU A 203 -18.96 -1.29 -13.70
N THR A 204 -20.30 -1.25 -13.67
CA THR A 204 -21.10 -0.08 -14.05
C THR A 204 -21.32 0.93 -12.93
N ASN A 205 -21.12 0.53 -11.67
CA ASN A 205 -21.28 1.39 -10.50
C ASN A 205 -20.02 1.49 -9.65
N PHE A 206 -18.88 1.03 -10.19
CA PHE A 206 -17.54 1.18 -9.62
C PHE A 206 -16.93 2.57 -9.88
N ASN A 207 -17.68 3.53 -10.43
CA ASN A 207 -17.14 4.85 -10.79
C ASN A 207 -16.28 5.42 -9.65
N VAL A 208 -15.02 5.75 -9.97
CA VAL A 208 -13.92 6.09 -9.04
C VAL A 208 -14.12 7.48 -8.40
N THR A 209 -15.37 7.85 -8.12
CA THR A 209 -15.78 9.05 -7.38
C THR A 209 -15.97 8.68 -5.91
N ALA A 210 -15.80 9.67 -5.02
CA ALA A 210 -15.90 9.47 -3.58
C ALA A 210 -17.26 8.89 -3.12
N ASP A 211 -18.32 9.09 -3.90
CA ASP A 211 -19.68 8.66 -3.59
C ASP A 211 -19.89 7.14 -3.67
N VAL A 212 -19.02 6.41 -4.40
CA VAL A 212 -19.14 4.95 -4.52
C VAL A 212 -18.65 4.24 -3.26
N PHE A 213 -17.64 4.79 -2.57
CA PHE A 213 -17.13 4.20 -1.32
C PHE A 213 -18.12 4.30 -0.16
N ALA A 214 -18.94 5.35 -0.10
CA ALA A 214 -20.04 5.45 0.87
C ALA A 214 -21.07 4.31 0.69
N ASN A 215 -21.16 3.72 -0.51
CA ASN A 215 -22.04 2.60 -0.79
C ASN A 215 -21.42 1.22 -0.53
N TRP A 216 -20.10 1.08 -0.38
CA TRP A 216 -19.47 -0.21 -0.03
C TRP A 216 -19.79 -0.62 1.42
N ALA A 217 -20.01 0.36 2.29
CA ALA A 217 -20.54 0.18 3.65
C ALA A 217 -21.95 -0.46 3.66
N ASN A 218 -22.70 -0.33 2.56
CA ASN A 218 -24.07 -0.79 2.43
C ASN A 218 -24.19 -2.22 1.87
N CYS A 219 -23.13 -3.04 1.91
CA CYS A 219 -23.26 -4.49 1.71
C CYS A 219 -24.05 -5.08 2.90
N LYS A 220 -25.39 -4.93 2.80
CA LYS A 220 -26.41 -5.38 3.75
C LYS A 220 -26.51 -6.90 3.71
N ASN A 221 -25.53 -7.55 4.32
CA ASN A 221 -25.50 -8.92 4.84
C ASN A 221 -24.01 -9.29 4.89
N PRO A 222 -23.47 -9.71 6.05
CA PRO A 222 -22.13 -10.27 6.06
C PRO A 222 -22.18 -11.56 5.24
N PRO A 223 -21.24 -11.82 4.32
CA PRO A 223 -20.36 -12.97 4.60
C PRO A 223 -19.02 -13.00 3.82
N GLU A 224 -17.96 -13.48 4.47
CA GLU A 224 -16.73 -14.07 3.89
C GLU A 224 -15.81 -13.20 3.01
N HIS A 225 -16.28 -12.33 2.09
CA HIS A 225 -15.40 -11.51 1.25
C HIS A 225 -15.92 -10.07 1.04
N GLN A 226 -15.05 -9.08 1.28
CA GLN A 226 -15.30 -7.67 0.97
C GLN A 226 -15.21 -7.44 -0.55
N PRO A 227 -15.91 -6.44 -1.11
CA PRO A 227 -15.79 -6.11 -2.52
C PRO A 227 -14.33 -5.76 -2.83
N SER A 228 -13.80 -6.34 -3.90
CA SER A 228 -12.39 -6.24 -4.28
C SER A 228 -12.26 -5.96 -5.77
N TYR A 229 -11.06 -5.57 -6.21
CA TYR A 229 -10.75 -5.47 -7.63
C TYR A 229 -9.36 -6.04 -7.88
N TYR A 230 -9.12 -6.53 -9.08
CA TYR A 230 -7.80 -6.92 -9.54
C TYR A 230 -7.66 -6.57 -11.02
N ILE A 231 -6.41 -6.46 -11.47
CA ILE A 231 -6.09 -6.30 -12.87
C ILE A 231 -5.79 -7.69 -13.40
N ASN A 232 -6.57 -8.11 -14.38
CA ASN A 232 -6.34 -9.35 -15.09
C ASN A 232 -5.55 -9.07 -16.36
N THR A 233 -4.44 -9.76 -16.53
CA THR A 233 -3.50 -9.60 -17.66
C THR A 233 -3.65 -10.78 -18.62
N SER A 234 -4.10 -10.55 -19.84
CA SER A 234 -4.36 -11.60 -20.84
C SER A 234 -3.64 -11.35 -22.15
N TYR A 235 -3.28 -12.41 -22.87
CA TYR A 235 -2.66 -12.32 -24.18
C TYR A 235 -3.76 -12.38 -25.25
N SER A 236 -3.85 -11.36 -26.10
CA SER A 236 -4.86 -11.28 -27.15
C SER A 236 -4.24 -10.92 -28.48
N CYS A 237 -4.69 -11.59 -29.55
CA CYS A 237 -4.31 -11.28 -30.92
C CYS A 237 -5.50 -10.61 -31.62
N GLU A 238 -5.29 -9.43 -32.19
CA GLU A 238 -6.30 -8.72 -32.97
C GLU A 238 -5.89 -8.65 -34.44
N GLU A 239 -6.86 -8.87 -35.31
CA GLU A 239 -6.69 -8.61 -36.73
C GLU A 239 -6.77 -7.11 -37.00
N VAL A 240 -5.71 -6.54 -37.58
CA VAL A 240 -5.68 -5.15 -37.99
C VAL A 240 -6.18 -5.10 -39.43
N ALA A 241 -7.43 -4.64 -39.62
CA ALA A 241 -7.95 -4.36 -40.94
C ALA A 241 -7.18 -3.19 -41.55
N GLU A 242 -6.43 -3.42 -42.63
CA GLU A 242 -5.86 -2.34 -43.42
C GLU A 242 -7.01 -1.52 -44.01
N ALA A 243 -7.25 -0.32 -43.47
CA ALA A 243 -7.98 0.69 -44.21
C ALA A 243 -7.10 1.10 -45.40
N ILE A 244 -7.34 0.48 -46.56
CA ILE A 244 -6.84 0.99 -47.83
C ILE A 244 -7.47 2.37 -48.00
N VAL A 245 -6.73 3.42 -47.65
CA VAL A 245 -7.07 4.78 -48.03
C VAL A 245 -6.88 4.84 -49.55
N PRO A 246 -7.94 5.08 -50.36
CA PRO A 246 -7.75 5.22 -51.80
C PRO A 246 -6.88 6.45 -52.01
N ILE A 247 -5.71 6.25 -52.63
CA ILE A 247 -4.92 7.34 -53.17
C ILE A 247 -5.66 7.83 -54.41
N ASP A 248 -6.17 9.06 -54.37
CA ASP A 248 -6.73 9.73 -55.54
C ASP A 248 -5.65 9.88 -56.62
N GLY A 249 -5.79 9.11 -57.70
CA GLY A 249 -4.91 9.12 -58.86
C GLY A 249 -5.67 8.73 -60.13
N ALA A 250 -5.77 9.68 -61.05
CA ALA A 250 -6.60 9.68 -62.25
C ALA A 250 -6.31 8.56 -63.27
N GLY A 251 -7.39 8.13 -63.95
CA GLY A 251 -7.37 7.79 -65.38
C GLY A 251 -7.50 6.32 -65.76
N GLY A 252 -8.50 6.00 -66.59
CA GLY A 252 -8.52 4.81 -67.45
C GLY A 252 -9.73 3.90 -67.27
N GLY A 253 -10.62 3.89 -68.27
CA GLY A 253 -11.86 3.11 -68.28
C GLY A 253 -11.71 1.63 -68.60
N GLY A 254 -12.85 0.93 -68.62
CA GLY A 254 -13.01 -0.35 -69.32
C GLY A 254 -13.70 -1.46 -68.52
N ASP A 255 -15.01 -1.55 -68.72
CA ASP A 255 -15.76 -2.79 -68.99
C ASP A 255 -15.98 -3.89 -67.92
N SER A 256 -17.08 -4.59 -68.20
CA SER A 256 -17.96 -5.55 -67.54
C SER A 256 -17.41 -6.85 -66.92
N GLY A 257 -18.17 -7.37 -65.93
CA GLY A 257 -18.21 -8.80 -65.55
C GLY A 257 -18.51 -9.07 -64.06
N GLY A 258 -19.74 -9.47 -63.71
CA GLY A 258 -20.08 -10.05 -62.38
C GLY A 258 -19.67 -11.54 -62.28
N PRO A 259 -20.34 -12.39 -61.46
CA PRO A 259 -20.78 -12.27 -60.06
C PRO A 259 -20.21 -13.43 -59.16
N GLY A 260 -20.30 -13.32 -57.83
CA GLY A 260 -20.07 -14.45 -56.90
C GLY A 260 -19.99 -13.94 -55.46
N GLY A 261 -20.97 -14.21 -54.59
CA GLY A 261 -21.05 -15.44 -53.77
C GLY A 261 -20.17 -15.24 -52.53
N GLY A 262 -20.67 -15.02 -51.31
CA GLY A 262 -21.60 -15.82 -50.53
C GLY A 262 -20.93 -16.11 -49.16
N GLY A 263 -21.69 -16.04 -48.06
CA GLY A 263 -21.24 -16.45 -46.72
C GLY A 263 -20.54 -15.34 -45.92
N GLY A 264 -20.81 -15.11 -44.65
CA GLY A 264 -21.72 -15.76 -43.72
C GLY A 264 -21.98 -14.80 -42.56
N ASP A 265 -23.15 -14.98 -41.96
CA ASP A 265 -23.61 -14.32 -40.76
C ASP A 265 -22.50 -14.35 -39.69
N LEU A 266 -21.97 -13.19 -39.33
CA LEU A 266 -21.06 -13.07 -38.19
C LEU A 266 -21.91 -13.27 -36.95
N GLY A 267 -21.85 -14.49 -36.39
CA GLY A 267 -22.44 -14.80 -35.10
C GLY A 267 -22.03 -13.76 -34.05
N PRO A 268 -22.89 -13.54 -33.02
CA PRO A 268 -22.66 -12.52 -32.02
C PRO A 268 -21.28 -12.69 -31.36
N ALA A 269 -20.60 -11.56 -31.14
CA ALA A 269 -19.34 -11.51 -30.41
C ALA A 269 -19.48 -12.23 -29.06
N PRO A 270 -18.48 -13.02 -28.62
CA PRO A 270 -18.57 -13.75 -27.36
C PRO A 270 -18.78 -12.79 -26.18
N ASP A 271 -19.77 -13.09 -25.36
CA ASP A 271 -20.14 -12.41 -24.11
C ASP A 271 -18.93 -12.33 -23.14
N PRO A 272 -18.71 -11.25 -22.37
CA PRO A 272 -17.61 -11.16 -21.41
C PRO A 272 -17.86 -12.06 -20.18
N CYS A 273 -17.06 -13.12 -20.07
CA CYS A 273 -17.20 -14.25 -19.15
C CYS A 273 -16.61 -14.00 -17.75
N VAL A 274 -17.34 -14.41 -16.69
CA VAL A 274 -16.95 -14.27 -15.27
C VAL A 274 -17.01 -15.66 -14.60
N ASN A 275 -15.88 -16.35 -14.37
CA ASN A 275 -15.67 -17.44 -13.38
C ASN A 275 -14.17 -17.85 -13.30
N ALA A 276 -13.75 -18.53 -12.23
CA ALA A 276 -12.36 -18.58 -11.73
C ALA A 276 -11.61 -19.93 -11.91
N ALA A 277 -10.27 -19.88 -12.09
CA ALA A 277 -9.39 -21.08 -12.13
C ALA A 277 -9.29 -21.83 -10.80
N SER A 278 -8.92 -23.10 -10.83
CA SER A 278 -8.69 -23.89 -9.62
C SER A 278 -7.45 -24.80 -9.66
N ASN A 279 -6.64 -24.75 -10.72
CA ASN A 279 -5.56 -25.71 -10.96
C ASN A 279 -4.22 -25.03 -11.35
N PRO A 280 -3.04 -25.51 -10.89
CA PRO A 280 -1.74 -24.95 -11.29
C PRO A 280 -1.36 -25.28 -12.75
N GLY A 281 -2.13 -26.15 -13.43
CA GLY A 281 -2.01 -26.50 -14.85
C GLY A 281 -2.36 -25.37 -15.82
N GLU A 282 -2.92 -24.28 -15.31
CA GLU A 282 -3.55 -23.21 -16.07
C GLU A 282 -2.69 -21.93 -15.94
N VAL A 283 -2.21 -21.39 -17.07
CA VAL A 283 -1.48 -20.11 -17.07
C VAL A 283 -2.51 -18.99 -16.94
N GLY A 284 -2.85 -18.65 -15.69
CA GLY A 284 -3.89 -17.67 -15.39
C GLY A 284 -5.17 -18.30 -14.86
N LEU A 285 -6.13 -17.42 -14.55
CA LEU A 285 -7.53 -17.78 -14.39
C LEU A 285 -8.01 -18.49 -15.66
N VAL A 286 -8.91 -19.47 -15.54
CA VAL A 286 -9.61 -20.09 -16.67
C VAL A 286 -11.11 -19.98 -16.52
N ASP A 287 -11.83 -20.01 -17.63
CA ASP A 287 -13.28 -20.10 -17.64
C ASP A 287 -13.80 -21.52 -17.35
N GLY A 288 -15.12 -21.69 -17.27
CA GLY A 288 -15.77 -22.99 -17.09
C GLY A 288 -15.60 -23.97 -18.26
N ASN A 289 -15.01 -23.52 -19.38
CA ASN A 289 -14.64 -24.32 -20.53
C ASN A 289 -13.12 -24.62 -20.58
N GLY A 290 -12.35 -24.13 -19.61
CA GLY A 290 -10.89 -24.31 -19.53
C GLY A 290 -10.06 -23.30 -20.34
N CYS A 291 -10.64 -22.21 -20.86
CA CYS A 291 -9.90 -21.17 -21.57
C CYS A 291 -9.20 -20.22 -20.60
N ALA A 292 -7.91 -19.96 -20.81
CA ALA A 292 -7.15 -18.98 -20.03
C ALA A 292 -7.72 -17.56 -20.20
N ILE A 293 -8.26 -16.98 -19.12
CA ILE A 293 -8.80 -15.63 -19.08
C ILE A 293 -7.79 -14.60 -18.56
N GLY A 294 -6.65 -15.00 -17.98
CA GLY A 294 -5.49 -14.12 -17.71
C GLY A 294 -4.88 -14.23 -16.31
N VAL A 295 -3.79 -13.50 -16.05
CA VAL A 295 -3.05 -13.50 -14.78
C VAL A 295 -3.51 -12.34 -13.88
N PRO A 296 -4.04 -12.58 -12.67
CA PRO A 296 -4.45 -11.54 -11.76
C PRO A 296 -3.24 -10.88 -11.09
N THR A 297 -3.27 -9.56 -11.00
CA THR A 297 -2.27 -8.70 -10.36
C THR A 297 -2.93 -7.42 -9.84
N GLN A 298 -2.21 -6.64 -9.04
CA GLN A 298 -2.60 -5.28 -8.65
C GLN A 298 -1.36 -4.38 -8.72
N PRO A 299 -1.50 -3.08 -9.01
CA PRO A 299 -0.36 -2.17 -8.98
C PRO A 299 0.24 -2.12 -7.57
N ASN A 300 1.50 -2.52 -7.46
CA ASN A 300 2.22 -2.50 -6.20
C ASN A 300 3.13 -1.26 -6.15
N VAL A 301 2.78 -0.29 -5.33
CA VAL A 301 3.60 0.93 -5.10
C VAL A 301 4.68 0.73 -4.03
N GLY A 302 4.87 -0.52 -3.59
CA GLY A 302 5.71 -0.88 -2.46
C GLY A 302 4.94 -0.79 -1.14
N PRO A 303 5.39 -1.50 -0.09
CA PRO A 303 4.79 -1.40 1.21
C PRO A 303 4.99 -0.01 1.81
N ILE A 304 3.98 0.41 2.56
CA ILE A 304 4.22 1.17 3.79
C ILE A 304 4.68 0.22 4.92
N LYS A 305 4.22 -1.03 4.89
CA LYS A 305 4.54 -2.12 5.83
C LYS A 305 6.05 -2.47 5.81
N GLY A 306 6.79 -2.07 6.85
CA GLY A 306 8.23 -2.32 6.95
C GLY A 306 9.11 -1.10 6.67
N LYS A 307 8.51 0.05 6.34
CA LYS A 307 9.21 1.33 6.46
C LYS A 307 9.51 1.61 7.93
N THR A 308 10.74 2.00 8.19
CA THR A 308 11.16 2.51 9.49
C THR A 308 10.44 3.84 9.78
N PRO A 309 10.29 4.22 11.06
CA PRO A 309 9.78 5.54 11.43
C PRO A 309 10.49 6.70 10.72
N CYS A 310 11.82 6.60 10.55
CA CYS A 310 12.62 7.58 9.79
C CYS A 310 12.17 7.73 8.33
N GLU A 311 11.95 6.62 7.61
CA GLU A 311 11.48 6.65 6.22
C GLU A 311 10.06 7.21 6.09
N LEU A 312 9.23 7.02 7.12
CA LEU A 312 7.86 7.54 7.15
C LEU A 312 7.85 9.05 7.35
N ILE A 313 8.59 9.56 8.34
CA ILE A 313 8.61 11.00 8.60
C ILE A 313 9.27 11.78 7.45
N LYS A 314 10.17 11.14 6.68
CA LYS A 314 10.79 11.76 5.50
C LYS A 314 9.76 12.20 4.47
N LYS A 315 8.68 11.42 4.29
CA LYS A 315 7.55 11.80 3.43
C LYS A 315 6.93 13.14 3.88
N THR A 316 6.80 13.34 5.19
CA THR A 316 6.28 14.57 5.77
C THR A 316 7.31 15.70 5.68
N THR A 317 8.56 15.46 6.06
CA THR A 317 9.58 16.52 6.11
C THR A 317 10.08 16.98 4.74
N ASP A 318 10.00 16.12 3.72
CA ASP A 318 10.34 16.44 2.34
C ASP A 318 9.15 17.05 1.58
N ASP A 319 7.96 17.09 2.19
CA ASP A 319 6.79 17.73 1.59
C ASP A 319 7.00 19.24 1.48
N ALA A 320 6.83 19.78 0.26
CA ALA A 320 7.08 21.20 0.00
C ALA A 320 6.20 22.13 0.84
N LYS A 321 4.96 21.73 1.18
CA LYS A 321 4.10 22.52 2.06
C LYS A 321 4.54 22.41 3.50
N PHE A 322 4.98 21.24 3.97
CA PHE A 322 5.59 21.12 5.29
C PHE A 322 6.79 22.07 5.45
N ILE A 323 7.72 22.04 4.50
CA ILE A 323 8.90 22.92 4.50
C ILE A 323 8.48 24.40 4.54
N ALA A 324 7.55 24.79 3.66
CA ALA A 324 7.05 26.16 3.61
C ALA A 324 6.36 26.60 4.91
N LYS A 325 5.52 25.74 5.52
CA LYS A 325 4.82 26.07 6.77
C LYS A 325 5.74 26.06 7.97
N LYS A 326 6.70 25.15 8.04
CA LYS A 326 7.78 25.17 9.04
C LYS A 326 8.50 26.52 9.01
N ALA A 327 8.88 26.99 7.81
CA ALA A 327 9.54 28.29 7.65
C ALA A 327 8.65 29.46 8.10
N ILE A 328 7.36 29.44 7.79
CA ILE A 328 6.41 30.46 8.26
C ILE A 328 6.31 30.44 9.78
N LEU A 329 6.13 29.27 10.40
CA LEU A 329 5.96 29.12 11.85
C LEU A 329 7.19 29.60 12.62
N LYS A 330 8.41 29.42 12.09
CA LYS A 330 9.63 30.01 12.68
C LYS A 330 9.54 31.53 12.83
N THR A 331 8.81 32.23 11.95
CA THR A 331 8.60 33.69 12.05
C THR A 331 7.53 34.08 13.08
N LYS A 332 6.79 33.11 13.63
CA LYS A 332 5.64 33.30 14.54
C LYS A 332 5.94 32.97 16.00
N VAL A 333 7.14 32.48 16.32
CA VAL A 333 7.56 32.13 17.69
C VAL A 333 7.55 33.31 18.66
N ASN A 334 7.62 34.55 18.15
CA ASN A 334 7.57 35.78 18.96
C ASN A 334 6.16 36.30 19.25
N LEU A 335 5.10 35.61 18.80
CA LEU A 335 3.72 35.97 19.15
C LEU A 335 3.43 35.66 20.62
N THR A 336 2.24 36.02 21.11
CA THR A 336 1.78 35.68 22.47
C THR A 336 0.87 34.45 22.49
N ASN A 337 0.67 33.83 21.32
CA ASN A 337 -0.18 32.68 21.12
C ASN A 337 0.43 31.76 20.09
N GLU A 338 0.02 30.50 20.13
CA GLU A 338 0.42 29.52 19.15
C GLU A 338 -0.26 29.78 17.80
N VAL A 339 0.41 29.39 16.72
CA VAL A 339 -0.14 29.38 15.36
C VAL A 339 0.14 28.01 14.79
N GLY A 340 -0.83 27.43 14.09
CA GLY A 340 -0.70 26.08 13.55
C GLY A 340 -1.15 25.94 12.12
N TYR A 341 -0.68 24.87 11.48
CA TYR A 341 -1.14 24.41 10.19
C TYR A 341 -1.44 22.92 10.25
N LYS A 342 -2.57 22.54 9.64
CA LYS A 342 -2.89 21.17 9.27
C LYS A 342 -2.47 20.94 7.83
N LEU A 343 -1.80 19.82 7.56
CA LEU A 343 -1.57 19.30 6.22
C LEU A 343 -2.46 18.07 5.98
N SER A 344 -3.03 18.00 4.79
CA SER A 344 -3.97 16.95 4.41
C SER A 344 -3.74 16.45 3.01
N TYR A 345 -4.10 15.20 2.77
CA TYR A 345 -4.24 14.66 1.42
C TYR A 345 -5.39 15.35 0.67
N PRO A 346 -5.35 15.39 -0.67
CA PRO A 346 -6.45 15.95 -1.45
C PRO A 346 -7.73 15.16 -1.16
N MET A 347 -8.85 15.86 -1.01
CA MET A 347 -10.12 15.21 -0.71
C MET A 347 -10.57 14.35 -1.90
N PRO A 348 -10.88 13.06 -1.69
CA PRO A 348 -11.40 12.21 -2.75
C PRO A 348 -12.64 12.83 -3.40
N GLY A 349 -12.78 12.70 -4.72
CA GLY A 349 -13.92 13.25 -5.47
C GLY A 349 -13.87 14.75 -5.74
N THR A 350 -12.79 15.44 -5.33
CA THR A 350 -12.57 16.85 -5.65
C THR A 350 -11.46 17.03 -6.69
N ASN A 351 -11.38 18.23 -7.28
CA ASN A 351 -10.28 18.60 -8.20
C ASN A 351 -9.00 19.02 -7.45
N GLN A 352 -8.93 18.78 -6.14
CA GLN A 352 -7.72 19.09 -5.36
C GLN A 352 -6.57 18.18 -5.78
N VAL A 353 -5.39 18.78 -5.91
CA VAL A 353 -4.16 18.07 -6.29
C VAL A 353 -3.06 18.37 -5.28
N GLY A 354 -2.23 17.36 -5.00
CA GLY A 354 -1.13 17.45 -4.05
C GLY A 354 -1.58 17.64 -2.60
N THR A 355 -0.62 17.89 -1.71
CA THR A 355 -0.88 18.20 -0.30
C THR A 355 -1.72 19.46 -0.18
N GLN A 356 -2.69 19.47 0.72
CA GLN A 356 -3.50 20.63 1.11
C GLN A 356 -2.99 21.17 2.45
N ASP A 357 -3.13 22.47 2.68
CA ASP A 357 -2.77 23.11 3.95
C ASP A 357 -3.90 24.01 4.42
N GLN A 358 -4.14 24.00 5.73
CA GLN A 358 -5.15 24.84 6.38
C GLN A 358 -4.53 25.44 7.66
N ILE A 359 -4.76 26.73 7.90
CA ILE A 359 -4.43 27.33 9.20
C ILE A 359 -5.31 26.74 10.30
N LEU A 360 -4.72 26.48 11.47
CA LEU A 360 -5.46 26.08 12.66
C LEU A 360 -5.88 27.32 13.44
N GLU A 361 -7.13 27.31 13.90
CA GLU A 361 -7.69 28.37 14.74
C GLU A 361 -7.43 28.06 16.21
N ASN A 362 -7.35 29.10 17.05
CA ASN A 362 -7.30 28.91 18.49
C ASN A 362 -8.70 28.61 19.03
N TYR A 363 -8.79 27.96 20.19
CA TYR A 363 -10.06 27.92 20.92
C TYR A 363 -10.49 29.36 21.28
N PRO A 364 -11.79 29.71 21.12
CA PRO A 364 -12.27 31.04 21.42
C PRO A 364 -11.87 31.51 22.83
N GLY A 365 -11.21 32.68 22.90
CA GLY A 365 -10.76 33.26 24.16
C GLY A 365 -9.49 32.66 24.75
N THR A 366 -8.79 31.78 24.03
CA THR A 366 -7.55 31.14 24.50
C THR A 366 -6.39 31.40 23.55
N ASN A 367 -5.17 31.11 24.01
CA ASN A 367 -3.95 31.07 23.20
C ASN A 367 -3.61 29.65 22.68
N ARG A 368 -4.52 28.68 22.88
CA ARG A 368 -4.34 27.27 22.56
C ARG A 368 -4.94 26.94 21.19
N LEU A 369 -4.23 26.14 20.40
CA LEU A 369 -4.73 25.69 19.10
C LEU A 369 -5.86 24.66 19.25
N ASN A 370 -6.86 24.79 18.38
CA ASN A 370 -7.87 23.77 18.18
C ASN A 370 -7.42 22.81 17.07
N PHE A 371 -6.97 21.63 17.47
CA PHE A 371 -6.51 20.57 16.57
C PHE A 371 -7.71 19.90 15.89
N ASN A 372 -8.30 20.57 14.89
CA ASN A 372 -9.38 19.98 14.09
C ASN A 372 -8.81 19.07 13.00
N TYR A 373 -8.70 17.78 13.29
CA TYR A 373 -8.29 16.75 12.33
C TYR A 373 -9.46 16.23 11.46
N THR A 374 -9.15 15.90 10.21
CA THR A 374 -10.05 15.21 9.27
C THR A 374 -9.44 13.88 8.85
N PRO A 375 -10.20 12.95 8.23
CA PRO A 375 -9.63 11.69 7.74
C PRO A 375 -8.48 11.85 6.74
N GLN A 376 -8.36 13.00 6.10
CA GLN A 376 -7.27 13.31 5.17
C GLN A 376 -6.04 13.93 5.85
N THR A 377 -6.16 14.33 7.12
CA THR A 377 -5.05 14.96 7.86
C THR A 377 -3.96 13.93 8.11
N PHE A 378 -2.71 14.29 7.80
CA PHE A 378 -1.54 13.44 8.05
C PHE A 378 -0.43 14.16 8.82
N ALA A 379 -0.41 15.49 8.81
CA ALA A 379 0.55 16.24 9.61
C ALA A 379 -0.10 17.47 10.24
N ILE A 380 0.31 17.75 11.47
CA ILE A 380 0.03 19.01 12.15
C ILE A 380 1.36 19.65 12.52
N LEU A 381 1.48 20.95 12.32
CA LEU A 381 2.61 21.75 12.76
C LEU A 381 2.09 22.94 13.55
N HIS A 382 2.74 23.28 14.65
CA HIS A 382 2.44 24.50 15.37
C HIS A 382 3.68 25.17 15.94
N SER A 383 3.60 26.47 16.20
CA SER A 383 4.67 27.24 16.83
C SER A 383 4.46 27.30 18.33
N HIS A 384 5.49 26.98 19.11
CA HIS A 384 5.55 27.42 20.50
C HIS A 384 6.01 28.87 20.55
N HIS A 385 5.27 29.68 21.31
CA HIS A 385 5.60 31.08 21.49
C HIS A 385 6.60 31.31 22.64
N ASN A 386 7.15 32.51 22.73
CA ASN A 386 8.04 32.91 23.83
C ASN A 386 7.38 32.65 25.19
N GLY A 387 8.09 31.95 26.07
CA GLY A 387 7.61 31.53 27.39
C GLY A 387 7.18 30.06 27.48
N LEU A 388 7.03 29.37 26.35
CA LEU A 388 6.87 27.92 26.31
C LEU A 388 8.25 27.25 26.17
N TYR A 389 8.38 26.03 26.70
CA TYR A 389 9.58 25.23 26.50
C TYR A 389 9.70 24.84 25.00
N PRO A 390 10.91 24.76 24.44
CA PRO A 390 11.11 24.48 23.02
C PRO A 390 11.00 22.97 22.71
N ILE A 391 9.98 22.30 23.26
CA ILE A 391 9.61 20.91 23.05
C ILE A 391 8.11 20.75 23.35
N PHE A 392 7.49 19.64 22.95
CA PHE A 392 6.06 19.39 23.15
C PHE A 392 5.64 19.48 24.63
N SER A 393 4.46 20.04 24.85
CA SER A 393 3.78 20.12 26.14
C SER A 393 2.91 18.88 26.44
N PRO A 394 2.43 18.71 27.68
CA PRO A 394 1.46 17.67 28.02
C PRO A 394 0.15 17.78 27.22
N ASP A 395 -0.32 19.00 26.92
CA ASP A 395 -1.48 19.22 26.07
C ASP A 395 -1.27 18.67 24.66
N ASP A 396 -0.08 18.87 24.06
CA ASP A 396 0.25 18.32 22.74
C ASP A 396 0.23 16.80 22.72
N LEU A 397 0.72 16.16 23.79
CA LEU A 397 0.74 14.70 23.93
C LEU A 397 -0.68 14.13 24.05
N ILE A 398 -1.56 14.81 24.77
CA ILE A 398 -2.98 14.45 24.86
C ILE A 398 -3.64 14.55 23.51
N GLU A 399 -3.42 15.65 22.77
CA GLU A 399 -4.01 15.85 21.46
C GLU A 399 -3.51 14.83 20.44
N LEU A 400 -2.21 14.49 20.46
CA LEU A 400 -1.68 13.40 19.63
C LEU A 400 -2.32 12.04 19.98
N ASN A 401 -2.44 11.71 21.27
CA ASN A 401 -3.06 10.45 21.71
C ASN A 401 -4.53 10.37 21.26
N LYS A 402 -5.31 11.43 21.49
CA LYS A 402 -6.71 11.53 21.07
C LYS A 402 -6.85 11.37 19.56
N TRP A 403 -5.99 12.04 18.78
CA TRP A 403 -6.02 11.94 17.33
C TRP A 403 -5.74 10.50 16.86
N ILE A 404 -4.69 9.86 17.38
CA ILE A 404 -4.35 8.48 17.02
C ILE A 404 -5.47 7.51 17.42
N ALA A 405 -6.00 7.62 18.64
CA ALA A 405 -7.10 6.79 19.12
C ALA A 405 -8.36 6.97 18.26
N GLY A 406 -8.70 8.23 17.93
CA GLY A 406 -9.80 8.56 17.04
C GLY A 406 -9.64 7.98 15.64
N VAL A 407 -8.42 8.00 15.09
CA VAL A 407 -8.11 7.37 13.80
C VAL A 407 -8.22 5.85 13.86
N ILE A 408 -7.76 5.21 14.95
CA ILE A 408 -7.90 3.77 15.13
C ILE A 408 -9.38 3.38 15.22
N ALA A 409 -10.19 4.12 15.97
CA ALA A 409 -11.63 3.91 16.06
C ALA A 409 -12.32 4.13 14.70
N TYR A 410 -11.95 5.19 13.98
CA TYR A 410 -12.41 5.45 12.61
C TYR A 410 -12.09 4.26 11.69
N ASN A 411 -10.86 3.75 11.74
CA ASN A 411 -10.44 2.60 10.96
C ASN A 411 -11.14 1.29 11.36
N ALA A 412 -11.55 1.14 12.62
CA ALA A 412 -12.25 -0.05 13.11
C ALA A 412 -13.71 -0.12 12.63
N ASP A 413 -14.34 1.03 12.35
CA ASP A 413 -15.69 1.07 11.79
C ASP A 413 -15.69 0.51 10.36
N PRO A 414 -16.44 -0.58 10.07
CA PRO A 414 -16.52 -1.16 8.73
C PRO A 414 -17.15 -0.22 7.71
N ASN A 415 -17.93 0.79 8.12
CA ASN A 415 -18.53 1.76 7.21
C ASN A 415 -17.52 2.79 6.69
N ASN A 416 -16.41 2.99 7.41
CA ASN A 416 -15.33 3.85 6.96
C ASN A 416 -14.46 3.10 5.95
N THR A 417 -14.75 3.29 4.68
CA THR A 417 -14.04 2.68 3.56
C THR A 417 -12.66 3.26 3.30
N ILE A 418 -12.45 4.52 3.67
CA ILE A 418 -11.12 5.14 3.66
C ILE A 418 -10.45 4.71 4.96
N LYS A 419 -9.32 3.98 4.87
CA LYS A 419 -8.51 3.66 6.03
C LYS A 419 -7.32 4.61 6.09
N ILE A 420 -7.13 5.22 7.25
CA ILE A 420 -6.06 6.17 7.51
C ILE A 420 -4.86 5.40 8.01
N ASN A 421 -3.68 5.63 7.42
CA ASN A 421 -2.48 5.01 7.93
C ASN A 421 -1.98 5.76 9.17
N VAL A 422 -2.21 5.16 10.34
CA VAL A 422 -1.79 5.70 11.65
C VAL A 422 -0.30 6.03 11.67
N LYS A 423 0.54 5.25 10.97
CA LYS A 423 1.99 5.43 10.96
C LYS A 423 2.47 6.65 10.17
N GLU A 424 1.59 7.26 9.38
CA GLU A 424 1.89 8.52 8.66
C GLU A 424 1.47 9.76 9.44
N LEU A 425 0.77 9.59 10.57
CA LEU A 425 0.34 10.71 11.40
C LEU A 425 1.55 11.32 12.10
N THR A 426 1.69 12.64 11.97
CA THR A 426 2.79 13.39 12.58
C THR A 426 2.27 14.68 13.21
N ILE A 427 2.83 15.04 14.35
CA ILE A 427 2.64 16.36 14.97
C ILE A 427 4.02 17.00 15.13
N SER A 428 4.15 18.29 14.88
CA SER A 428 5.42 19.00 14.94
C SER A 428 5.30 20.29 15.72
N VAL A 429 6.25 20.54 16.62
CA VAL A 429 6.42 21.82 17.28
C VAL A 429 7.61 22.55 16.66
N VAL A 430 7.36 23.78 16.21
CA VAL A 430 8.34 24.69 15.64
C VAL A 430 8.68 25.74 16.69
N THR A 431 9.96 25.87 17.00
CA THR A 431 10.49 26.78 18.02
C THR A 431 11.56 27.67 17.37
N GLU A 432 12.09 28.63 18.12
CA GLU A 432 13.16 29.49 17.63
C GLU A 432 14.43 28.70 17.29
N THR A 433 14.76 27.70 18.11
CA THR A 433 16.04 26.98 18.03
C THR A 433 15.93 25.65 17.29
N SER A 434 14.75 25.03 17.23
CA SER A 434 14.57 23.68 16.67
C SER A 434 13.14 23.41 16.20
N THR A 435 12.99 22.34 15.42
CA THR A 435 11.70 21.75 15.10
C THR A 435 11.71 20.32 15.58
N TYR A 436 10.77 19.97 16.46
CA TYR A 436 10.57 18.58 16.88
C TYR A 436 9.34 18.03 16.21
N LEU A 437 9.39 16.74 15.87
CA LEU A 437 8.30 16.01 15.26
C LEU A 437 8.08 14.73 16.06
N MET A 438 6.82 14.39 16.33
CA MET A 438 6.42 13.09 16.84
C MET A 438 5.70 12.29 15.78
N SER A 439 5.96 10.98 15.77
CA SER A 439 5.20 10.00 15.02
C SER A 439 4.87 8.78 15.87
N PHE A 440 4.01 7.90 15.34
CA PHE A 440 3.54 6.72 16.06
C PHE A 440 3.73 5.45 15.23
N ASP A 441 4.57 4.53 15.72
CA ASP A 441 4.91 3.30 15.01
C ASP A 441 4.11 2.09 15.51
N SER A 442 2.79 2.21 15.51
CA SER A 442 1.86 1.13 15.88
C SER A 442 0.52 1.27 15.18
N THR A 443 -0.26 0.19 15.20
CA THR A 443 -1.67 0.16 14.74
C THR A 443 -2.65 0.07 15.91
N THR A 444 -2.14 -0.01 17.14
CA THR A 444 -2.92 -0.01 18.39
C THR A 444 -2.34 1.04 19.33
N ILE A 445 -3.20 1.66 20.13
CA ILE A 445 -2.82 2.63 21.16
C ILE A 445 -3.64 2.38 22.42
N ASP A 446 -3.03 2.59 23.57
CA ASP A 446 -3.75 2.76 24.82
C ASP A 446 -4.14 4.24 24.92
N ALA A 447 -5.44 4.51 24.81
CA ALA A 447 -5.93 5.87 24.97
C ALA A 447 -5.61 6.36 26.39
N TYR A 448 -5.15 7.61 26.51
CA TYR A 448 -4.97 8.22 27.83
C TYR A 448 -6.30 8.27 28.58
N PRO A 449 -6.28 8.14 29.92
CA PRO A 449 -7.48 8.33 30.71
C PRO A 449 -8.01 9.76 30.55
N ALA A 450 -9.29 9.95 30.85
CA ALA A 450 -9.83 11.29 31.04
C ALA A 450 -9.31 11.82 32.38
N TYR A 451 -8.24 12.61 32.34
CA TYR A 451 -7.71 13.28 33.52
C TYR A 451 -8.74 14.27 34.08
N THR A 452 -8.91 14.27 35.40
CA THR A 452 -9.54 15.39 36.08
C THR A 452 -8.67 16.65 35.95
N GLN A 453 -9.25 17.83 36.21
CA GLN A 453 -8.47 19.08 36.17
C GLN A 453 -7.30 19.06 37.17
N GLU A 454 -7.53 18.54 38.39
CA GLU A 454 -6.51 18.43 39.43
C GLU A 454 -5.36 17.50 39.00
N GLU A 455 -5.68 16.30 38.50
CA GLU A 455 -4.65 15.38 37.99
C GLU A 455 -3.87 15.97 36.81
N PHE A 456 -4.55 16.73 35.95
CA PHE A 456 -3.88 17.37 34.83
C PHE A 456 -2.97 18.53 35.30
N ASP A 457 -3.41 19.33 36.26
CA ASP A 457 -2.60 20.38 36.86
C ASP A 457 -1.34 19.80 37.54
N ASP A 458 -1.47 18.67 38.25
CA ASP A 458 -0.34 17.93 38.82
C ASP A 458 0.65 17.47 37.74
N ILE A 459 0.15 16.93 36.62
CA ILE A 459 0.98 16.53 35.47
C ILE A 459 1.71 17.74 34.86
N ILE A 460 1.04 18.90 34.78
CA ILE A 460 1.65 20.15 34.28
C ILE A 460 2.76 20.61 35.22
N ASP A 461 2.58 20.52 36.53
CA ASP A 461 3.60 20.91 37.50
C ASP A 461 4.80 19.95 37.50
N ASP A 462 4.55 18.64 37.44
CA ASP A 462 5.60 17.64 37.24
C ASP A 462 6.35 17.90 35.92
N TYR A 463 5.65 18.20 34.82
CA TYR A 463 6.28 18.56 33.55
C TYR A 463 7.23 19.76 33.71
N LYS A 464 6.80 20.83 34.38
CA LYS A 464 7.65 22.01 34.63
C LYS A 464 8.90 21.65 35.43
N ASP A 465 8.78 20.81 36.46
CA ASP A 465 9.92 20.38 37.26
C ASP A 465 10.96 19.62 36.43
N TYR A 466 10.52 18.74 35.52
CA TYR A 466 11.42 18.05 34.59
C TYR A 466 12.08 19.04 33.62
N MET A 467 11.35 20.01 33.10
CA MET A 467 11.92 21.01 32.18
C MET A 467 12.90 21.94 32.90
N ILE A 468 12.63 22.35 34.14
CA ILE A 468 13.56 23.13 34.99
C ILE A 468 14.83 22.32 35.28
N ALA A 469 14.70 21.01 35.52
CA ALA A 469 15.85 20.13 35.73
C ALA A 469 16.76 19.98 34.49
N ALA A 470 16.31 20.43 33.31
CA ALA A 470 17.17 20.52 32.12
C ALA A 470 18.16 21.69 32.18
N GLY A 471 17.96 22.66 33.08
CA GLY A 471 18.81 23.83 33.24
C GLY A 471 18.27 25.04 32.50
N ASN A 472 19.17 25.88 31.97
CA ASN A 472 18.81 27.12 31.29
C ASN A 472 19.32 27.17 29.85
N SER A 473 18.64 27.96 29.02
CA SER A 473 18.91 28.07 27.57
C SER A 473 20.28 28.64 27.21
N TYR A 474 21.04 29.20 28.16
CA TYR A 474 22.41 29.67 27.93
C TYR A 474 23.45 28.54 27.99
N GLN A 475 23.08 27.35 28.49
CA GLN A 475 23.97 26.19 28.54
C GLN A 475 24.08 25.54 27.16
N GLN A 476 25.32 25.21 26.74
CA GLN A 476 25.58 24.61 25.43
C GLN A 476 24.87 23.25 25.24
N ASP A 477 24.65 22.51 26.32
CA ASP A 477 23.99 21.20 26.34
C ASP A 477 22.52 21.27 26.76
N TYR A 478 21.92 22.47 26.83
CA TYR A 478 20.54 22.66 27.28
C TYR A 478 19.53 21.83 26.49
N MET A 479 19.60 21.84 25.15
CA MET A 479 18.64 21.09 24.32
C MET A 479 18.76 19.59 24.53
N GLU A 480 19.97 19.06 24.70
CA GLU A 480 20.18 17.63 24.98
C GLU A 480 19.59 17.23 26.34
N LYS A 481 19.79 18.07 27.37
CA LYS A 481 19.18 17.86 28.70
C LYS A 481 17.67 17.99 28.65
N LEU A 482 17.14 18.94 27.88
CA LEU A 482 15.71 19.17 27.72
C LEU A 482 15.02 17.95 27.12
N GLU A 483 15.53 17.45 25.99
CA GLU A 483 15.03 16.23 25.37
C GLU A 483 15.13 15.01 26.30
N TYR A 484 16.23 14.89 27.06
CA TYR A 484 16.39 13.82 28.04
C TYR A 484 15.30 13.86 29.13
N GLN A 485 15.08 15.03 29.72
CA GLN A 485 14.05 15.19 30.77
C GLN A 485 12.65 15.01 30.19
N PHE A 486 12.40 15.50 28.97
CA PHE A 486 11.14 15.31 28.27
C PHE A 486 10.82 13.82 28.06
N LEU A 487 11.79 13.04 27.58
CA LEU A 487 11.60 11.61 27.38
C LEU A 487 11.36 10.86 28.69
N LYS A 488 11.99 11.27 29.80
CA LYS A 488 11.72 10.68 31.12
C LYS A 488 10.32 11.04 31.64
N PHE A 489 9.90 12.29 31.43
CA PHE A 489 8.56 12.73 31.78
C PHE A 489 7.51 11.91 31.03
N THR A 490 7.66 11.76 29.72
CA THR A 490 6.72 10.96 28.91
C THR A 490 6.72 9.49 29.30
N GLU A 491 7.88 8.87 29.57
CA GLU A 491 7.95 7.48 30.04
C GLU A 491 7.22 7.27 31.38
N LYS A 492 7.28 8.25 32.29
CA LYS A 492 6.70 8.13 33.65
C LYS A 492 5.21 8.48 33.71
N TYR A 493 4.82 9.61 33.12
CA TYR A 493 3.48 10.21 33.35
C TYR A 493 2.55 10.11 32.15
N MET A 494 3.10 10.07 30.94
CA MET A 494 2.33 10.06 29.70
C MET A 494 2.85 8.98 28.76
N PRO A 495 2.85 7.71 29.19
CA PRO A 495 3.46 6.64 28.41
C PRO A 495 2.64 6.40 27.15
N MET A 496 3.25 6.66 26.00
CA MET A 496 2.71 6.30 24.69
C MET A 496 3.66 5.30 24.02
N PRO A 497 3.51 3.98 24.29
CA PRO A 497 4.36 2.97 23.67
C PRO A 497 4.35 3.12 22.15
N LYS A 498 5.52 3.03 21.52
CA LYS A 498 5.72 3.21 20.06
C LYS A 498 5.64 4.66 19.55
N MET A 499 5.43 5.65 20.41
CA MET A 499 5.72 7.04 20.08
C MET A 499 7.22 7.20 19.79
N LYS A 500 7.52 7.99 18.76
CA LYS A 500 8.89 8.33 18.34
C LYS A 500 9.04 9.84 18.31
N LEU A 501 10.15 10.34 18.85
CA LEU A 501 10.52 11.75 18.84
C LEU A 501 11.65 11.97 17.82
N PHE A 502 11.53 13.01 17.02
CA PHE A 502 12.51 13.40 16.03
C PHE A 502 12.87 14.87 16.16
N GLU A 503 14.15 15.18 15.93
CA GLU A 503 14.64 16.52 15.66
C GLU A 503 14.76 16.70 14.14
N VAL A 504 14.11 17.73 13.60
CA VAL A 504 14.01 18.01 12.17
C VAL A 504 14.88 19.21 11.82
N LEU A 505 16.03 18.96 11.19
CA LEU A 505 16.97 19.98 10.74
C LEU A 505 16.97 20.09 9.22
N ASP A 506 17.48 21.19 8.70
CA ASP A 506 17.62 21.37 7.24
C ASP A 506 18.72 20.46 6.65
N SER A 507 19.63 19.95 7.49
CA SER A 507 20.67 18.98 7.14
C SER A 507 20.22 17.51 7.25
N GLY A 508 19.04 17.24 7.79
CA GLY A 508 18.52 15.89 8.00
C GLY A 508 17.75 15.73 9.30
N ASN A 509 17.09 14.57 9.44
CA ASN A 509 16.28 14.23 10.60
C ASN A 509 17.05 13.31 11.56
N PHE A 510 16.77 13.41 12.85
CA PHE A 510 17.40 12.57 13.88
C PHE A 510 16.34 12.01 14.82
N GLU A 511 16.32 10.71 15.05
CA GLU A 511 15.50 10.08 16.09
C GLU A 511 16.16 10.30 17.47
N ILE A 512 15.38 10.83 18.41
CA ILE A 512 15.78 11.05 19.80
C ILE A 512 15.07 10.02 20.67
N SER A 513 15.84 9.29 21.49
CA SER A 513 15.32 8.18 22.30
C SER A 513 16.08 8.02 23.62
N LEU A 514 15.51 7.25 24.55
CA LEU A 514 16.23 6.75 25.72
C LEU A 514 16.68 5.31 25.47
N VAL A 515 17.97 5.04 25.65
CA VAL A 515 18.54 3.69 25.62
C VAL A 515 19.32 3.48 26.90
N ASN A 516 18.86 2.55 27.75
CA ASN A 516 19.43 2.29 29.07
C ASN A 516 19.52 3.55 29.94
N GLY A 517 18.44 4.35 29.96
CA GLY A 517 18.36 5.58 30.76
C GLY A 517 19.28 6.71 30.29
N LYS A 518 19.87 6.62 29.08
CA LYS A 518 20.67 7.67 28.45
C LYS A 518 20.02 8.14 27.17
N ARG A 519 20.08 9.45 26.91
CA ARG A 519 19.62 10.03 25.63
C ARG A 519 20.51 9.54 24.49
N LYS A 520 19.88 9.07 23.42
CA LYS A 520 20.53 8.63 22.18
C LYS A 520 19.91 9.39 21.01
N ARG A 521 20.77 9.98 20.19
CA ARG A 521 20.42 10.63 18.92
C ARG A 521 20.92 9.78 17.77
N THR A 522 20.03 9.37 16.88
CA THR A 522 20.33 8.51 15.74
C THR A 522 19.95 9.23 14.47
N ALA A 523 20.90 9.42 13.54
CA ALA A 523 20.60 10.01 12.24
C ALA A 523 19.62 9.12 11.47
N CYS A 524 18.60 9.72 10.88
CA CYS A 524 17.76 9.04 9.91
C CYS A 524 18.52 8.87 8.58
N PRO A 525 18.49 7.69 7.97
CA PRO A 525 19.22 7.40 6.73
C PRO A 525 18.68 8.10 5.47
#